data_AF-A0A9P6WX20-F1
#
_entry.id   AF-A0A9P6WX20-F1
#
_cell.length_a   1.000
_cell.length_b   1.000
_cell.length_c   1.000
_cell.angle_alpha   90.00
_cell.angle_beta   90.00
_cell.angle_gamma   90.00
#
_symmetry.space_group_name_H-M   'P 1'
#
loop_
_entity.id
_entity.type
_entity.pdbx_description
1 polymer ?
#
loop_
_entity_poly.entity_id
_entity_poly.type
_entity_poly.pdbx_seq_one_letter_code
_entity_poly.pdbx_strand_id
1 'polypeptide(L)'
;MSSIEEQFQLMQKQLTALQAQINGSSPTPMQSVDDTASQLLHSLGTRPHYDWTPSDALTALMSLDTPLHTSPTFSDTERKAIIESYLPMSHVDYKAPATIPTAERAMNKGQRHEDNSLKHLQYLLSAAFRPLDILSHELVSLRV
;
A
#
# COMPACT_ATOMS: atom_id res chain seq x y z
N MET A 1 -48.81 7.66 1.49
CA MET A 1 -47.62 6.94 2.02
C MET A 1 -46.96 6.10 0.91
N SER A 2 -46.63 6.69 -0.26
CA SER A 2 -46.23 5.91 -1.48
C SER A 2 -44.75 5.99 -1.85
N SER A 3 -43.95 6.87 -1.22
CA SER A 3 -42.60 7.21 -1.71
C SER A 3 -41.50 6.24 -1.28
N ILE A 4 -41.64 5.57 -0.14
CA ILE A 4 -40.61 4.66 0.39
C ILE A 4 -40.68 3.28 -0.27
N GLU A 5 -41.88 2.78 -0.55
CA GLU A 5 -42.07 1.51 -1.27
C GLU A 5 -41.59 1.60 -2.72
N GLU A 6 -41.78 2.75 -3.38
CA GLU A 6 -41.23 2.99 -4.72
C GLU A 6 -39.70 3.00 -4.72
N GLN A 7 -39.06 3.62 -3.72
CA GLN A 7 -37.60 3.59 -3.57
C GLN A 7 -37.08 2.17 -3.29
N PHE A 8 -37.77 1.41 -2.46
CA PHE A 8 -37.39 0.02 -2.17
C PHE A 8 -37.51 -0.88 -3.40
N GLN A 9 -38.59 -0.71 -4.19
CA GLN A 9 -38.75 -1.44 -5.44
C GLN A 9 -37.68 -1.07 -6.47
N LEU A 10 -37.30 0.21 -6.57
CA LEU A 10 -36.26 0.66 -7.49
C LEU A 10 -34.89 0.03 -7.12
N MET A 11 -34.57 0.01 -5.83
CA MET A 11 -33.34 -0.60 -5.31
C MET A 11 -33.33 -2.12 -5.55
N GLN A 12 -34.45 -2.79 -5.29
CA GLN A 12 -34.58 -4.23 -5.53
C GLN A 12 -34.39 -4.56 -7.02
N LYS A 13 -34.93 -3.73 -7.91
CA LYS A 13 -34.79 -3.90 -9.37
C LYS A 13 -33.34 -3.75 -9.82
N GLN A 14 -32.58 -2.82 -9.23
CA GLN A 14 -31.15 -2.67 -9.49
C GLN A 14 -30.34 -3.90 -9.04
N LEU A 15 -30.65 -4.45 -7.86
CA LEU A 15 -29.98 -5.65 -7.35
C LEU A 15 -30.28 -6.88 -8.22
N THR A 16 -31.52 -7.05 -8.66
CA THR A 16 -31.90 -8.17 -9.55
C THR A 16 -31.21 -8.07 -10.91
N ALA A 17 -31.09 -6.86 -11.47
CA ALA A 17 -30.38 -6.65 -12.74
C ALA A 17 -28.89 -6.99 -12.63
N LEU A 18 -28.24 -6.63 -11.51
CA LEU A 18 -26.84 -6.97 -11.25
C LEU A 18 -26.63 -8.48 -11.14
N GLN A 19 -27.55 -9.19 -10.47
CA GLN A 19 -27.44 -10.63 -10.25
C GLN A 19 -27.64 -11.44 -11.54
N ALA A 20 -28.50 -10.98 -12.44
CA ALA A 20 -28.68 -11.58 -13.76
C ALA A 20 -27.40 -11.46 -14.62
N GLN A 21 -26.65 -10.37 -14.47
CA GLN A 21 -25.38 -10.16 -15.19
C GLN A 21 -24.26 -11.10 -14.69
N ILE A 22 -24.27 -11.43 -13.39
CA ILE A 22 -23.29 -12.34 -12.77
C ILE A 22 -23.60 -13.80 -13.14
N ASN A 23 -24.88 -14.19 -13.20
CA ASN A 23 -25.28 -15.57 -13.49
C ASN A 23 -25.26 -15.94 -14.98
N GLY A 24 -24.99 -14.98 -15.88
CA GLY A 24 -24.90 -15.21 -17.32
C GLY A 24 -23.58 -15.84 -17.81
N SER A 25 -22.58 -16.00 -16.94
CA SER A 25 -21.33 -16.69 -17.27
C SER A 25 -21.49 -18.21 -17.10
N SER A 26 -21.85 -18.91 -18.18
CA SER A 26 -21.92 -20.37 -18.16
C SER A 26 -20.54 -20.99 -17.88
N PRO A 27 -20.43 -22.03 -17.05
CA PRO A 27 -19.19 -22.77 -16.91
C PRO A 27 -19.04 -23.77 -18.07
N THR A 28 -18.09 -23.55 -18.97
CA THR A 28 -17.68 -24.58 -19.95
C THR A 28 -16.77 -25.63 -19.28
N PRO A 29 -16.90 -26.92 -19.64
CA PRO A 29 -16.22 -28.01 -18.94
C PRO A 29 -14.72 -28.05 -19.24
N MET A 30 -13.92 -28.45 -18.27
CA MET A 30 -12.48 -28.71 -18.43
C MET A 30 -12.26 -29.83 -19.46
N GLN A 31 -11.83 -29.49 -20.67
CA GLN A 31 -11.14 -30.44 -21.55
C GLN A 31 -9.74 -29.91 -21.86
N SER A 32 -8.77 -30.69 -21.41
CA SER A 32 -7.34 -30.55 -21.67
C SER A 32 -7.07 -30.84 -23.14
N VAL A 33 -6.64 -29.83 -23.89
CA VAL A 33 -5.91 -30.04 -25.14
C VAL A 33 -4.73 -29.07 -25.12
N ASP A 34 -3.54 -29.64 -24.90
CA ASP A 34 -2.25 -29.01 -25.17
C ASP A 34 -2.22 -28.49 -26.62
N ASP A 35 -1.40 -27.48 -26.89
CA ASP A 35 -1.18 -26.84 -28.21
C ASP A 35 -2.05 -25.63 -28.62
N THR A 36 -2.50 -24.82 -27.67
CA THR A 36 -2.89 -23.41 -27.98
C THR A 36 -2.40 -22.41 -26.92
N ALA A 37 -1.24 -22.68 -26.31
CA ALA A 37 -0.73 -21.89 -25.19
C ALA A 37 -0.18 -20.50 -25.56
N SER A 38 -0.11 -20.12 -26.84
CA SER A 38 0.60 -18.90 -27.26
C SER A 38 -0.27 -17.72 -27.69
N GLN A 39 -1.60 -17.85 -27.74
CA GLN A 39 -2.44 -16.81 -28.39
C GLN A 39 -3.61 -16.25 -27.58
N LEU A 40 -3.84 -16.70 -26.34
CA LEU A 40 -5.05 -16.37 -25.58
C LEU A 40 -4.82 -15.71 -24.20
N LEU A 41 -3.60 -15.28 -23.88
CA LEU A 41 -3.31 -14.60 -22.60
C LEU A 41 -3.54 -13.07 -22.62
N HIS A 42 -3.90 -12.47 -23.75
CA HIS A 42 -3.95 -11.01 -23.91
C HIS A 42 -5.34 -10.39 -24.11
N SER A 43 -6.42 -11.14 -23.95
CA SER A 43 -7.79 -10.59 -24.02
C SER A 43 -8.53 -10.57 -22.68
N LEU A 44 -7.80 -10.49 -21.57
CA LEU A 44 -8.36 -9.95 -20.34
C LEU A 44 -8.49 -8.44 -20.57
N GLY A 45 -9.73 -7.95 -20.73
CA GLY A 45 -10.03 -6.55 -21.02
C GLY A 45 -9.10 -5.61 -20.27
N THR A 46 -8.43 -4.72 -21.01
CA THR A 46 -7.50 -3.75 -20.46
C THR A 46 -8.14 -3.09 -19.25
N ARG A 47 -7.50 -3.22 -18.08
CA ARG A 47 -7.93 -2.56 -16.85
C ARG A 47 -8.21 -1.09 -17.22
N PRO A 48 -9.40 -0.55 -16.87
CA PRO A 48 -9.69 0.85 -17.16
C PRO A 48 -8.53 1.70 -16.67
N HIS A 49 -7.89 2.40 -17.61
CA HIS A 49 -6.80 3.31 -17.30
C HIS A 49 -7.45 4.58 -16.77
N TYR A 50 -7.26 4.86 -15.48
CA TYR A 50 -7.69 6.11 -14.88
C TYR A 50 -6.49 7.04 -14.85
N ASP A 51 -6.41 7.91 -15.84
CA ASP A 51 -5.48 9.05 -15.85
C ASP A 51 -5.96 10.07 -14.83
N TRP A 52 -5.69 9.82 -13.55
CA TRP A 52 -5.96 10.82 -12.53
C TRP A 52 -4.85 11.88 -12.56
N THR A 53 -5.24 13.11 -12.89
CA THR A 53 -4.39 14.28 -12.72
C THR A 53 -4.83 15.04 -11.46
N PRO A 54 -3.90 15.31 -10.52
CA PRO A 54 -4.22 16.14 -9.36
C PRO A 54 -4.55 17.57 -9.81
N SER A 55 -5.44 18.25 -9.08
CA SER A 55 -5.71 19.68 -9.33
C SER A 55 -4.51 20.52 -8.95
N ASP A 56 -4.33 21.70 -9.57
CA ASP A 56 -3.20 22.60 -9.27
C ASP A 56 -3.09 22.94 -7.79
N ALA A 57 -4.23 23.14 -7.12
CA ALA A 57 -4.29 23.37 -5.68
C ALA A 57 -3.74 22.17 -4.88
N LEU A 58 -4.07 20.94 -5.28
CA LEU A 58 -3.60 19.72 -4.61
C LEU A 58 -2.12 19.46 -4.91
N THR A 59 -1.69 19.70 -6.16
CA THR A 59 -0.30 19.59 -6.58
C THR A 59 0.58 20.54 -5.77
N ALA A 60 0.17 21.80 -5.61
CA ALA A 60 0.89 22.77 -4.81
C ALA A 60 0.87 22.43 -3.31
N LEU A 61 -0.28 21.99 -2.78
CA LEU A 61 -0.45 21.66 -1.36
C LEU A 61 0.43 20.49 -0.93
N MET A 62 0.55 19.46 -1.76
CA MET A 62 1.29 18.23 -1.43
C MET A 62 2.63 18.12 -2.16
N SER A 63 3.04 19.17 -2.87
CA SER A 63 4.27 19.23 -3.67
C SER A 63 4.46 18.01 -4.59
N LEU A 64 3.38 17.58 -5.26
CA LEU A 64 3.34 16.35 -6.07
C LEU A 64 4.19 16.45 -7.35
N ASP A 65 4.57 17.66 -7.73
CA ASP A 65 5.48 18.01 -8.82
C ASP A 65 6.96 17.83 -8.45
N THR A 66 7.26 17.62 -7.18
CA THR A 66 8.62 17.42 -6.68
C THR A 66 9.09 15.98 -6.94
N PRO A 67 10.17 15.77 -7.72
CA PRO A 67 10.61 14.43 -8.08
C PRO A 67 11.19 13.68 -6.88
N LEU A 68 10.48 12.65 -6.42
CA LEU A 68 10.83 11.85 -5.23
C LEU A 68 12.26 11.26 -5.24
N HIS A 69 12.78 10.91 -6.42
CA HIS A 69 14.05 10.18 -6.53
C HIS A 69 15.28 11.06 -6.80
N THR A 70 15.08 12.33 -7.19
CA THR A 70 16.16 13.26 -7.53
C THR A 70 16.22 14.48 -6.64
N SER A 71 15.20 14.68 -5.80
CA SER A 71 15.20 15.75 -4.81
C SER A 71 16.28 15.55 -3.75
N PRO A 72 16.86 16.63 -3.21
CA PRO A 72 17.81 16.54 -2.13
C PRO A 72 17.18 15.79 -0.95
N THR A 73 17.89 14.77 -0.46
CA THR A 73 17.45 13.99 0.68
C THR A 73 17.43 14.85 1.94
N PHE A 74 16.45 14.64 2.82
CA PHE A 74 16.43 15.26 4.14
C PHE A 74 17.76 15.05 4.87
N SER A 75 18.23 16.07 5.56
CA SER A 75 19.36 15.96 6.47
C SER A 75 19.08 14.92 7.55
N ASP A 76 20.12 14.33 8.14
CA ASP A 76 19.95 13.32 9.21
C ASP A 76 19.15 13.87 10.39
N THR A 77 19.29 15.17 10.70
CA THR A 77 18.53 15.86 11.74
C THR A 77 17.04 15.94 11.41
N GLU A 78 16.68 16.32 10.18
CA GLU A 78 15.28 16.40 9.74
C GLU A 78 14.64 15.01 9.69
N ARG A 79 15.37 14.02 9.17
CA ARG A 79 14.91 12.63 9.14
C ARG A 79 14.62 12.10 10.54
N LYS A 80 15.51 12.41 11.49
CA LYS A 80 15.32 12.05 12.90
C LYS A 80 14.08 12.74 13.49
N ALA A 81 13.91 14.03 13.24
CA ALA A 81 12.76 14.79 13.74
C ALA A 81 11.42 14.21 13.24
N ILE A 82 11.34 13.86 11.95
CA ILE A 82 10.15 13.24 11.35
C ILE A 82 9.85 11.86 11.95
N ILE A 83 10.89 11.05 12.21
CA ILE A 83 10.74 9.73 12.83
C ILE A 83 10.22 9.85 14.27
N GLU A 84 10.73 10.83 15.03
CA GLU A 84 10.35 11.06 16.42
C GLU A 84 8.95 11.69 16.57
N SER A 85 8.53 12.51 15.60
CA SER A 85 7.20 13.13 15.57
C SER A 85 6.09 12.23 15.04
N TYR A 86 6.43 11.05 14.51
CA TYR A 86 5.46 10.12 13.95
C TYR A 86 4.57 9.54 15.06
N LEU A 87 3.31 9.97 15.11
CA LEU A 87 2.35 9.66 16.20
C LEU A 87 2.28 8.18 16.61
N PRO A 88 2.26 7.21 15.66
CA PRO A 88 2.26 5.79 16.02
C PRO A 88 3.49 5.33 16.79
N MET A 89 4.61 6.06 16.73
CA MET A 89 5.88 5.72 17.39
C MET A 89 6.30 6.73 18.45
N SER A 90 5.71 7.93 18.51
CA SER A 90 6.09 9.01 19.42
C SER A 90 5.95 8.65 20.91
N HIS A 91 5.22 7.57 21.22
CA HIS A 91 5.02 7.06 22.59
C HIS A 91 5.50 5.61 22.75
N VAL A 92 6.21 5.07 21.77
CA VAL A 92 6.74 3.72 21.85
C VAL A 92 8.07 3.77 22.59
N ASP A 93 8.02 3.47 23.89
CA ASP A 93 9.21 3.16 24.68
C ASP A 93 9.76 1.79 24.28
N TYR A 94 10.41 1.71 23.11
CA TYR A 94 11.01 0.47 22.66
C TYR A 94 12.09 0.03 23.65
N LYS A 95 11.80 -1.05 24.39
CA LYS A 95 12.79 -1.78 25.18
C LYS A 95 13.20 -3.01 24.39
N ALA A 96 14.47 -3.06 24.02
CA ALA A 96 15.06 -4.27 23.46
C ALA A 96 14.77 -5.45 24.40
N PRO A 97 14.31 -6.60 23.87
CA PRO A 97 14.11 -7.80 24.67
C PRO A 97 15.37 -8.15 25.47
N ALA A 98 15.20 -8.53 26.74
CA ALA A 98 16.31 -8.94 27.61
C ALA A 98 17.08 -10.17 27.08
N THR A 99 16.53 -10.85 26.07
CA THR A 99 17.13 -11.99 25.38
C THR A 99 18.18 -11.60 24.35
N ILE A 100 18.27 -10.32 23.92
CA ILE A 100 19.23 -9.89 22.88
C ILE A 100 20.69 -10.20 23.25
N PRO A 101 21.20 -9.87 24.46
CA PRO A 101 22.58 -10.18 24.82
C PRO A 101 22.85 -11.69 24.87
N THR A 102 21.86 -12.48 25.27
CA THR A 102 21.96 -13.94 25.32
C THR A 102 21.99 -14.53 23.92
N ALA A 103 21.15 -14.05 23.01
CA ALA A 103 21.12 -14.46 21.62
C ALA A 103 22.45 -14.10 20.92
N GLU A 104 22.95 -12.87 21.10
CA GLU A 104 24.21 -12.42 20.51
C GLU A 104 25.41 -13.29 20.94
N ARG A 105 25.46 -13.66 22.23
CA ARG A 105 26.50 -14.58 22.75
C ARG A 105 26.39 -15.98 22.17
N ALA A 106 25.17 -16.45 21.88
CA ALA A 106 24.93 -17.75 21.27
C ALA A 106 25.26 -17.80 19.77
N MET A 107 25.37 -16.64 19.10
CA MET A 107 25.67 -16.57 17.68
C MET A 107 27.17 -16.75 17.40
N ASN A 108 27.47 -17.51 16.34
CA ASN A 108 28.82 -17.61 15.81
C ASN A 108 29.20 -16.37 14.98
N LYS A 109 30.48 -16.25 14.59
CA LYS A 109 30.99 -15.06 13.89
C LYS A 109 30.29 -14.78 12.55
N GLY A 110 29.93 -15.82 11.80
CA GLY A 110 29.22 -15.68 10.53
C GLY A 110 27.78 -15.18 10.73
N GLN A 111 27.06 -15.81 11.66
CA GLN A 111 25.70 -15.39 12.03
C GLN A 111 25.64 -13.95 12.53
N ARG A 112 26.63 -13.51 13.33
CA ARG A 112 26.71 -12.11 13.77
C ARG A 112 26.91 -11.15 12.60
N HIS A 113 27.67 -11.54 11.58
CA HIS A 113 27.88 -10.71 10.40
C HIS A 113 26.60 -10.59 9.55
N GLU A 114 25.89 -11.70 9.35
CA GLU A 114 24.60 -11.73 8.66
C GLU A 114 23.52 -10.95 9.42
N ASP A 115 23.43 -11.08 10.73
CA ASP A 115 22.49 -10.30 11.55
C ASP A 115 22.79 -8.80 11.51
N ASN A 116 24.07 -8.43 11.46
CA ASN A 116 24.47 -7.03 11.31
C ASN A 116 24.08 -6.47 9.94
N SER A 117 24.28 -7.25 8.86
CA SER A 117 23.87 -6.84 7.51
C SER A 117 22.35 -6.76 7.37
N LEU A 118 21.61 -7.68 7.99
CA LEU A 118 20.14 -7.66 8.07
C LEU A 118 19.63 -6.42 8.81
N LYS A 119 20.24 -6.05 9.94
CA LYS A 119 19.88 -4.81 10.67
C LYS A 119 20.11 -3.57 9.82
N HIS A 120 21.22 -3.52 9.07
CA HIS A 120 21.50 -2.42 8.16
C HIS A 120 20.46 -2.34 7.03
N LEU A 121 20.14 -3.49 6.42
CA LEU A 121 19.12 -3.59 5.39
C LEU A 121 17.73 -3.20 5.93
N GLN A 122 17.37 -3.66 7.12
CA GLN A 122 16.12 -3.29 7.78
C GLN A 122 16.05 -1.79 8.05
N TYR A 123 17.14 -1.15 8.47
CA TYR A 123 17.19 0.31 8.66
C TYR A 123 16.96 1.05 7.33
N LEU A 124 17.63 0.62 6.26
CA LEU A 124 17.45 1.17 4.92
C LEU A 124 16.01 0.98 4.39
N LEU A 125 15.45 -0.22 4.53
CA LEU A 125 14.08 -0.53 4.11
C LEU A 125 13.05 0.22 4.96
N SER A 126 13.25 0.29 6.28
CA SER A 126 12.37 1.08 7.16
C SER A 126 12.42 2.56 6.79
N ALA A 127 13.59 3.09 6.42
CA ALA A 127 13.73 4.45 5.91
C ALA A 127 13.07 4.67 4.54
N ALA A 128 12.82 3.60 3.76
CA ALA A 128 12.13 3.66 2.46
C ALA A 128 10.61 3.42 2.55
N PHE A 129 10.11 2.68 3.56
CA PHE A 129 8.68 2.42 3.78
C PHE A 129 7.99 3.44 4.70
N ARG A 130 8.69 4.03 5.67
CA ARG A 130 8.14 5.12 6.50
C ARG A 130 7.82 6.42 5.76
N PRO A 131 8.51 6.84 4.68
CA PRO A 131 8.17 8.06 3.94
C PRO A 131 6.73 8.04 3.43
N LEU A 132 6.21 6.91 2.95
CA LEU A 132 4.82 6.83 2.49
C LEU A 132 3.83 7.00 3.65
N ASP A 133 4.15 6.45 4.81
CA ASP A 133 3.36 6.59 6.03
C ASP A 133 3.40 8.03 6.58
N ILE A 134 4.56 8.70 6.48
CA ILE A 134 4.76 10.13 6.82
C ILE A 134 4.01 11.03 5.83
N LEU A 135 4.12 10.76 4.52
CA LEU A 135 3.42 11.51 3.46
C LEU A 135 1.91 11.37 3.62
N SER A 136 1.43 10.18 3.98
CA SER A 136 0.02 9.91 4.29
C SER A 136 -0.45 10.65 5.56
N HIS A 137 0.40 10.77 6.57
CA HIS A 137 0.11 11.53 7.79
C HIS A 137 0.03 13.04 7.54
N GLU A 138 0.95 13.60 6.75
CA GLU A 138 0.95 15.01 6.33
C GLU A 138 -0.28 15.34 5.46
N LEU A 139 -0.62 14.47 4.51
CA LEU A 139 -1.84 14.54 3.69
C LEU A 139 -3.14 14.63 4.52
N VAL A 140 -3.19 13.95 5.66
CA VAL A 140 -4.38 13.86 6.51
C VAL A 140 -4.41 14.95 7.59
N SER A 141 -3.25 15.38 8.10
CA SER A 141 -3.14 16.38 9.18
C SER A 141 -3.30 17.82 8.70
N LEU A 142 -3.10 18.11 7.41
CA LEU A 142 -3.31 19.44 6.79
C LEU A 142 -4.79 19.87 6.66
N ARG A 143 -5.72 19.22 7.37
CA ARG A 143 -7.17 19.44 7.32
C ARG A 143 -7.82 19.91 8.62
N VAL A 144 -7.04 20.44 9.56
CA VAL A 144 -7.55 21.21 10.72
C VAL A 144 -6.90 22.59 10.70
#